data_AF-A0A2T1KHS7-F1
#
_entry.id   AF-A0A2T1KHS7-F1
#
_cell.length_a   1.000
_cell.length_b   1.000
_cell.length_c   1.000
_cell.angle_alpha   90.00
_cell.angle_beta   90.00
_cell.angle_gamma   90.00
#
_symmetry.space_group_name_H-M   'P 1'
#
loop_
_entity.id
_entity.type
_entity.pdbx_description
1 polymer ?
#
loop_
_entity_poly.entity_id
_entity_poly.type
_entity_poly.pdbx_seq_one_letter_code
_entity_poly.pdbx_strand_id
1 'polypeptide(L)'
;MCKLFINADPELWVSKTHSLRIDGMVTSVRMENAFWQALAELAERDGMNLPQMITRLYHESIDAGHDLGNFTSFLRVCALRYLELQLSGDVPADNRVSIASLDADRILASESRKPAPLKIVSKVQH
;
A
#
# COMPACT_ATOMS: atom_id res chain seq x y z
N MET A 1 -15.11 1.71 -21.52
CA MET A 1 -14.43 2.00 -20.25
C MET A 1 -15.10 1.29 -19.06
N CYS A 2 -16.42 1.41 -18.87
CA CYS A 2 -17.10 0.84 -17.69
C CYS A 2 -16.96 -0.68 -17.51
N LYS A 3 -16.96 -1.48 -18.58
CA LYS A 3 -16.89 -2.95 -18.44
C LYS A 3 -15.65 -3.46 -17.71
N LEU A 4 -14.49 -2.82 -17.91
CA LEU A 4 -13.23 -3.19 -17.23
C LEU A 4 -13.32 -3.04 -15.71
N PHE A 5 -14.10 -2.07 -15.23
CA PHE A 5 -14.25 -1.79 -13.80
C PHE A 5 -15.50 -2.44 -13.20
N ILE A 6 -16.61 -2.51 -13.95
CA ILE A 6 -17.89 -3.03 -13.46
C ILE A 6 -17.94 -4.56 -13.48
N ASN A 7 -17.25 -5.20 -14.42
CA ASN A 7 -17.21 -6.65 -14.52
C ASN A 7 -15.95 -7.26 -13.90
N ALA A 8 -15.18 -6.50 -13.11
CA ALA A 8 -14.10 -7.10 -12.33
C ALA A 8 -14.70 -8.00 -11.23
N ASP A 9 -13.88 -8.86 -10.65
CA ASP A 9 -14.33 -9.80 -9.61
C ASP A 9 -14.92 -9.02 -8.41
N PRO A 10 -16.22 -9.21 -8.08
CA PRO A 10 -16.87 -8.54 -6.96
C PRO A 10 -16.15 -8.69 -5.62
N GLU A 11 -15.38 -9.78 -5.44
CA GLU A 11 -14.59 -9.98 -4.23
C GLU A 11 -13.57 -8.86 -4.02
N LEU A 12 -13.07 -8.19 -5.06
CA LEU A 12 -12.07 -7.12 -4.93
C LEU A 12 -12.55 -5.97 -4.04
N TRP A 13 -13.85 -5.66 -4.05
CA TRP A 13 -14.44 -4.56 -3.27
C TRP A 13 -14.93 -5.00 -1.88
N VAL A 14 -14.96 -6.30 -1.59
CA VAL A 14 -15.41 -6.79 -0.28
C VAL A 14 -14.41 -6.35 0.79
N SER A 15 -14.90 -5.60 1.78
CA SER A 15 -14.09 -5.16 2.91
C SER A 15 -13.94 -6.27 3.96
N LYS A 16 -12.70 -6.67 4.23
CA LYS A 16 -12.34 -7.59 5.30
C LYS A 16 -11.66 -6.87 6.45
N THR A 17 -11.98 -7.31 7.66
CA THR A 17 -11.39 -6.82 8.90
C THR A 17 -10.37 -7.84 9.40
N HIS A 18 -9.14 -7.40 9.62
CA HIS A 18 -8.07 -8.19 10.22
C HIS A 18 -7.73 -7.61 11.60
N SER A 19 -7.63 -8.47 12.61
CA SER A 19 -7.11 -8.10 13.92
C SER A 19 -5.60 -8.30 13.92
N LEU A 20 -4.85 -7.20 14.10
CA LEU A 20 -3.40 -7.19 14.16
C LEU A 20 -2.95 -6.93 15.59
N ARG A 21 -1.84 -7.57 16.00
CA ARG A 21 -1.20 -7.28 17.28
C ARG A 21 0.04 -6.46 17.02
N ILE A 22 0.05 -5.24 17.53
CA ILE A 22 1.14 -4.27 17.38
C ILE A 22 1.47 -3.78 18.79
N ASP A 23 2.71 -3.97 19.24
CA ASP A 23 3.15 -3.65 20.62
C ASP A 23 2.24 -4.20 21.73
N GLY A 24 1.67 -5.39 21.51
CA GLY A 24 0.75 -6.04 22.45
C GLY A 24 -0.69 -5.50 22.42
N MET A 25 -0.95 -4.41 21.70
CA MET A 25 -2.29 -3.87 21.47
C MET A 25 -2.93 -4.55 20.27
N VAL A 26 -4.22 -4.90 20.39
CA VAL A 26 -5.01 -5.43 19.27
C VAL A 26 -5.61 -4.27 18.49
N THR A 27 -5.15 -4.06 17.27
CA THR A 27 -5.66 -3.04 16.34
C THR A 27 -6.47 -3.72 15.25
N SER A 28 -7.72 -3.28 15.08
CA SER A 28 -8.61 -3.77 14.03
C SER A 28 -8.45 -2.90 12.77
N VAL A 29 -8.01 -3.52 11.67
CA VAL A 29 -7.82 -2.85 10.37
C VAL A 29 -8.82 -3.40 9.38
N ARG A 30 -9.58 -2.53 8.71
CA ARG A 30 -10.59 -2.89 7.71
C ARG A 30 -10.35 -2.20 6.37
N MET A 31 -10.15 -2.99 5.33
CA MET A 31 -10.06 -2.51 3.95
C MET A 31 -10.50 -3.59 2.96
N GLU A 32 -10.62 -3.19 1.69
CA GLU A 32 -11.04 -3.99 0.56
C GLU A 32 -10.03 -5.09 0.23
N ASN A 33 -10.51 -6.24 -0.25
CA ASN A 33 -9.66 -7.40 -0.59
C ASN A 33 -8.54 -7.04 -1.59
N ALA A 34 -8.79 -6.14 -2.54
CA ALA A 34 -7.77 -5.71 -3.49
C ALA A 34 -6.51 -5.16 -2.78
N PHE A 35 -6.68 -4.38 -1.71
CA PHE A 35 -5.55 -3.86 -0.94
C PHE A 35 -4.88 -4.98 -0.13
N TRP A 36 -5.65 -5.88 0.47
CA TRP A 36 -5.10 -7.03 1.19
C TRP A 36 -4.26 -7.94 0.29
N GLN A 37 -4.71 -8.18 -0.94
CA GLN A 37 -3.97 -8.99 -1.92
C GLN A 37 -2.64 -8.34 -2.29
N ALA A 38 -2.64 -7.04 -2.61
CA ALA A 38 -1.41 -6.31 -2.94
C ALA A 38 -0.42 -6.29 -1.77
N LEU A 39 -0.90 -6.09 -0.53
CA LEU A 39 -0.03 -6.11 0.66
C LEU A 39 0.47 -7.52 0.98
N ALA A 40 -0.31 -8.56 0.73
CA ALA A 40 0.11 -9.94 0.95
C ALA A 40 1.23 -10.34 -0.03
N GLU A 41 1.10 -9.99 -1.31
CA GLU A 41 2.17 -10.17 -2.30
C GLU A 41 3.42 -9.40 -1.90
N LEU A 42 3.28 -8.12 -1.53
CA LEU A 42 4.39 -7.29 -1.06
C LEU A 42 5.13 -7.94 0.12
N ALA A 43 4.41 -8.48 1.10
CA ALA A 43 5.01 -9.15 2.25
C ALA A 43 5.77 -10.41 1.83
N GLU A 44 5.17 -11.23 0.96
CA GLU A 44 5.76 -12.49 0.48
C GLU A 44 7.08 -12.25 -0.27
N ARG A 45 7.18 -11.16 -1.05
CA ARG A 45 8.41 -10.79 -1.78
C ARG A 45 9.62 -10.60 -0.87
N ASP A 46 9.39 -10.13 0.35
CA ASP A 46 10.44 -9.94 1.36
C ASP A 46 10.51 -11.10 2.37
N GLY A 47 9.84 -12.23 2.08
CA GLY A 47 9.82 -13.40 2.96
C GLY A 47 9.11 -13.17 4.29
N MET A 48 8.23 -12.17 4.36
CA MET A 48 7.42 -11.84 5.52
C MET A 48 5.98 -12.33 5.34
N ASN A 49 5.30 -12.62 6.44
CA ASN A 49 3.84 -12.70 6.41
C ASN A 49 3.21 -11.30 6.57
N LEU A 50 1.94 -11.18 6.17
CA LEU A 50 1.24 -9.92 6.16
C LEU A 50 1.22 -9.20 7.53
N PRO A 51 0.91 -9.86 8.67
CA PRO A 51 1.02 -9.21 9.98
C PRO A 51 2.41 -8.70 10.34
N GLN A 52 3.47 -9.45 10.01
CA GLN A 52 4.87 -9.03 10.25
C GLN A 52 5.20 -7.76 9.48
N MET A 53 4.89 -7.73 8.18
CA MET A 53 5.13 -6.56 7.34
C MET A 53 4.35 -5.34 7.83
N ILE A 54 3.06 -5.50 8.18
CA ILE A 54 2.25 -4.38 8.67
C ILE A 54 2.77 -3.83 9.99
N THR A 55 3.21 -4.71 10.90
CA THR A 55 3.81 -4.28 12.18
C THR A 55 5.09 -3.49 11.93
N ARG A 56 5.94 -3.95 11.01
CA ARG A 56 7.16 -3.22 10.61
C ARG A 56 6.83 -1.84 10.01
N LEU A 57 5.89 -1.78 9.07
CA LEU A 57 5.43 -0.52 8.47
C LEU A 57 4.84 0.44 9.52
N TYR A 58 4.14 -0.09 10.53
CA TYR A 58 3.62 0.70 11.63
C TYR A 58 4.75 1.41 12.39
N HIS A 59 5.79 0.67 12.81
CA HIS A 59 6.93 1.27 13.51
C HIS A 59 7.68 2.28 12.65
N GLU A 60 8.03 1.91 11.41
CA GLU A 60 8.74 2.80 10.50
C GLU A 60 7.92 4.07 10.20
N SER A 61 6.59 3.98 10.15
CA SER A 61 5.74 5.15 9.96
C SER A 61 5.74 6.10 11.15
N ILE A 62 5.81 5.59 12.38
CA ILE A 62 5.98 6.41 13.59
C ILE A 62 7.33 7.11 13.57
N ASP A 63 8.40 6.36 13.26
CA ASP A 63 9.77 6.89 13.23
C ASP A 63 9.93 8.00 12.18
N ALA A 64 9.19 7.91 11.07
CA ALA A 64 9.11 8.94 10.03
C ALA A 64 8.17 10.12 10.38
N GLY A 65 7.50 10.09 11.54
CA GLY A 65 6.63 11.17 12.02
C GLY A 65 5.23 11.21 11.39
N HIS A 66 4.74 10.10 10.85
CA HIS A 66 3.39 10.04 10.30
C HIS A 66 2.31 10.05 11.40
N ASP A 67 1.19 10.72 11.13
CA ASP A 67 0.01 10.64 11.97
C ASP A 67 -0.73 9.31 11.74
N LEU A 68 -0.71 8.46 12.76
CA LEU A 68 -1.34 7.14 12.76
C LEU A 68 -2.87 7.17 12.87
N GLY A 69 -3.49 8.34 13.06
CA GLY A 69 -4.95 8.49 13.07
C GLY A 69 -5.63 7.91 11.82
N ASN A 70 -4.88 7.75 10.72
CA ASN A 70 -5.33 7.18 9.46
C ASN A 70 -4.46 6.00 8.97
N PHE A 71 -3.93 5.15 9.85
CA PHE A 71 -3.04 4.04 9.47
C PHE A 71 -3.63 3.10 8.38
N THR A 72 -4.94 2.84 8.40
CA THR A 72 -5.61 2.07 7.34
C THR A 72 -5.50 2.76 5.97
N SER A 73 -5.62 4.10 5.92
CA SER A 73 -5.45 4.87 4.69
C SER A 73 -4.00 4.81 4.20
N PHE A 74 -3.04 4.90 5.12
CA PHE A 74 -1.62 4.71 4.80
C PHE A 74 -1.38 3.35 4.12
N LEU A 75 -1.92 2.26 4.67
CA LEU A 75 -1.79 0.92 4.07
C LEU A 75 -2.39 0.83 2.66
N ARG A 76 -3.55 1.48 2.41
CA ARG A 76 -4.13 1.56 1.05
C ARG A 76 -3.20 2.30 0.09
N VAL A 77 -2.56 3.38 0.53
CA VAL A 77 -1.57 4.12 -0.27
C VAL A 77 -0.32 3.28 -0.52
N CYS A 78 0.17 2.52 0.47
CA CYS A 78 1.29 1.59 0.26
C CYS A 78 0.99 0.56 -0.84
N ALA A 79 -0.20 -0.05 -0.81
CA ALA A 79 -0.64 -1.00 -1.83
C ALA A 79 -0.72 -0.36 -3.23
N LEU A 80 -1.32 0.84 -3.33
CA LEU A 80 -1.38 1.57 -4.60
C LEU A 80 0.02 1.91 -5.13
N ARG A 81 0.88 2.45 -4.26
CA ARG A 81 2.25 2.84 -4.59
C ARG A 81 3.08 1.66 -5.06
N TYR A 82 2.92 0.50 -4.42
CA TYR A 82 3.57 -0.74 -4.85
C TYR A 82 3.24 -1.07 -6.32
N LEU A 83 1.96 -1.05 -6.68
CA LEU A 83 1.51 -1.32 -8.06
C LEU A 83 1.98 -0.23 -9.05
N GLU A 84 1.96 1.05 -8.66
CA GLU A 84 2.46 2.15 -9.49
C GLU A 84 3.98 2.04 -9.76
N LEU A 85 4.76 1.66 -8.75
CA LEU A 85 6.19 1.42 -8.91
C LEU A 85 6.47 0.22 -9.82
N GLN A 86 5.62 -0.82 -9.78
CA GLN A 86 5.69 -1.91 -10.75
C GLN A 86 5.39 -1.44 -12.18
N LEU A 87 4.34 -0.66 -12.37
CA LEU A 87 3.93 -0.15 -13.68
C LEU A 87 4.98 0.79 -14.30
N SER A 88 5.71 1.54 -13.48
CA SER A 88 6.80 2.41 -13.93
C SER A 88 8.14 1.69 -14.13
N GLY A 89 8.23 0.42 -13.73
CA GLY A 89 9.45 -0.40 -13.80
C GLY A 89 10.47 -0.10 -12.70
N ASP A 90 10.14 0.78 -11.76
CA ASP A 90 10.97 1.09 -10.59
C ASP A 90 11.03 -0.11 -9.61
N VAL A 91 9.95 -0.87 -9.52
CA VAL A 91 9.88 -2.18 -8.85
C VAL A 91 9.69 -3.28 -9.92
N PRO A 92 10.52 -4.33 -9.97
CA PRO A 92 10.32 -5.42 -10.93
C PRO A 92 8.99 -6.15 -10.72
N ALA A 93 8.35 -6.55 -11.81
CA ALA A 93 7.17 -7.44 -11.78
C ALA A 93 7.53 -8.89 -11.38
N ASP A 94 8.82 -9.25 -11.35
CA ASP A 94 9.27 -10.52 -10.81
C ASP A 94 9.19 -10.52 -9.28
N ASN A 95 8.23 -11.26 -8.73
CA ASN A 95 7.99 -11.38 -7.30
C ASN A 95 9.09 -12.14 -6.55
N ARG A 96 10.09 -12.70 -7.24
CA ARG A 96 11.28 -13.28 -6.59
C ARG A 96 12.29 -12.22 -6.17
N VAL A 97 12.18 -11.00 -6.69
CA VAL A 97 13.04 -9.87 -6.30
C VAL A 97 12.46 -9.22 -5.06
N SER A 98 13.21 -9.28 -3.97
CA SER A 98 12.88 -8.61 -2.70
C SER A 98 12.86 -7.08 -2.88
N ILE A 99 11.85 -6.43 -2.29
CA ILE A 99 11.72 -4.98 -2.26
C ILE A 99 12.84 -4.35 -1.44
N ALA A 100 13.24 -4.98 -0.34
CA ALA A 100 14.38 -4.54 0.47
C ALA A 100 15.72 -4.52 -0.27
N SER A 101 15.83 -5.20 -1.43
CA SER A 101 17.04 -5.20 -2.26
C SER A 101 17.14 -4.02 -3.24
N LEU A 102 16.06 -3.24 -3.37
CA LEU A 102 15.98 -2.13 -4.32
C LEU A 102 16.65 -0.87 -3.78
N ASP A 103 17.18 -0.05 -4.69
CA ASP A 103 17.72 1.27 -4.37
C ASP A 103 16.59 2.28 -4.18
N ALA A 104 16.10 2.37 -2.93
CA ALA A 104 14.99 3.24 -2.55
C ALA A 104 15.31 4.73 -2.78
N ASP A 105 16.54 5.17 -2.49
CA ASP A 105 16.94 6.57 -2.67
C ASP A 105 16.89 6.97 -4.14
N ARG A 106 17.38 6.10 -5.04
CA ARG A 106 17.30 6.35 -6.49
C ARG A 106 15.86 6.41 -6.97
N ILE A 107 14.99 5.52 -6.49
CA ILE A 107 13.56 5.51 -6.86
C ILE A 107 12.88 6.79 -6.39
N LEU A 108 13.06 7.19 -5.13
CA LEU A 108 12.48 8.43 -4.58
C LEU A 108 12.99 9.70 -5.30
N ALA A 109 14.28 9.72 -5.65
CA ALA A 109 14.87 10.83 -6.41
C ALA A 109 14.31 10.93 -7.85
N SER A 110 13.95 9.81 -8.47
CA SER A 110 13.37 9.80 -9.82
C SER A 110 11.95 10.39 -9.84
N GLU A 111 11.17 10.15 -8.79
CA GLU A 111 9.79 10.63 -8.65
C GLU A 111 9.70 12.14 -8.47
N SER A 112 10.69 12.75 -7.84
CA SER A 112 10.78 14.21 -7.68
C SER A 112 10.81 14.95 -9.03
N ARG A 113 11.08 14.24 -10.13
CA ARG A 113 11.09 14.75 -11.51
C ARG A 113 9.80 14.45 -12.28
N LYS A 114 8.90 13.62 -11.75
CA LYS A 114 7.62 13.30 -12.39
C LYS A 114 6.68 14.52 -12.33
N PRO A 115 5.82 14.74 -13.34
CA PRO A 115 4.90 15.87 -13.34
C PRO A 115 3.99 15.83 -12.11
N ALA A 116 3.71 17.02 -11.56
CA ALA A 116 2.93 17.14 -10.33
C ALA A 116 1.58 16.41 -10.46
N PRO A 117 1.12 15.72 -9.40
CA PRO A 117 -0.15 15.01 -9.44
C PRO A 117 -1.30 15.98 -9.74
N LEU A 118 -2.32 15.46 -10.42
CA LEU A 118 -3.52 16.22 -10.71
C LEU A 118 -4.11 16.75 -9.40
N LYS A 119 -4.39 18.07 -9.35
CA LYS A 119 -5.04 18.67 -8.20
C LYS A 119 -6.46 18.11 -8.08
N ILE A 120 -6.71 17.30 -7.04
CA ILE A 120 -8.05 16.84 -6.71
C ILE A 120 -8.81 18.03 -6.14
N VAL A 121 -9.82 18.52 -6.89
CA VAL A 121 -10.68 19.60 -6.42
C VAL A 121 -11.61 19.04 -5.34
N SER A 122 -11.36 19.40 -4.09
CA SER A 122 -12.29 19.12 -3.00
C SER A 122 -13.52 20.02 -3.17
N LYS A 123 -14.59 19.49 -3.78
CA LYS A 123 -15.92 20.09 -3.62
C LYS A 123 -16.43 19.78 -2.22
N VAL A 124 -16.09 20.62 -1.26
CA VAL A 124 -16.81 20.69 0.01
C VAL A 124 -17.31 22.12 0.16
N GLN A 125 -18.50 22.35 -0.38
CA GLN A 125 -19.38 23.45 -0.01
C GLN A 125 -20.80 23.04 -0.44
N HIS A 126 -21.57 22.53 0.52
CA HIS A 126 -22.97 22.85 0.77
C HIS A 126 -23.34 22.38 2.16
#